data_AF-A0A507BVQ9-F1
#
_entry.id   AF-A0A507BVQ9-F1
#
_cell.length_a   1.000
_cell.length_b   1.000
_cell.length_c   1.000
_cell.angle_alpha   90.00
_cell.angle_beta   90.00
_cell.angle_gamma   90.00
#
_symmetry.space_group_name_H-M   'P 1'
#
loop_
_entity.id
_entity.type
_entity.pdbx_description
1 polymer ?
#
loop_
_entity_poly.entity_id
_entity_poly.type
_entity_poly.pdbx_seq_one_letter_code
_entity_poly.pdbx_strand_id
1 'polypeptide(L)'
;MSKGRIQVFQSLAIFSSGVLAGLFGTSIFTKRGTPPPLLSPSPTHPIDSNTSPYEVSPVPDEVPPEYTKFGLPKSEAILSRASFITSINYRTRQPNWVLEVMTKESLERNVEREHTTFVVDPDVPRIWRARNDDYLKSGYSRGHLVPAADARSSYKAMRDTFLLSSNIIPQDTRNNILFWKWVEGFARSLIFEHGFSRAYIMSGPVWT
;
A
#
# COMPACT_ATOMS: atom_id res chain seq x y z
N MET A 1 -23.54 30.51 -25.82
CA MET A 1 -23.22 29.06 -25.77
C MET A 1 -22.11 28.85 -24.76
N SER A 2 -22.43 28.31 -23.57
CA SER A 2 -21.49 28.07 -22.47
C SER A 2 -20.82 26.71 -22.65
N LYS A 3 -19.48 26.66 -22.61
CA LYS A 3 -18.70 25.41 -22.55
C LYS A 3 -18.38 25.13 -21.08
N GLY A 4 -19.04 24.12 -20.50
CA GLY A 4 -18.75 23.65 -19.15
C GLY A 4 -17.38 22.96 -19.08
N ARG A 5 -16.50 23.46 -18.21
CA ARG A 5 -15.27 22.77 -17.79
C ARG A 5 -15.64 21.70 -16.78
N ILE A 6 -15.37 20.44 -17.10
CA ILE A 6 -15.39 19.33 -16.14
C ILE A 6 -14.16 19.51 -15.24
N GLN A 7 -14.36 19.80 -13.96
CA GLN A 7 -13.31 19.74 -12.95
C GLN A 7 -13.18 18.29 -12.49
N VAL A 8 -12.03 17.66 -12.76
CA VAL A 8 -11.65 16.38 -12.19
C VAL A 8 -10.90 16.68 -10.90
N PHE A 9 -11.51 16.37 -9.75
CA PHE A 9 -10.82 16.43 -8.47
C PHE A 9 -9.99 15.16 -8.30
N GLN A 10 -8.66 15.31 -8.28
CA GLN A 10 -7.75 14.28 -7.81
C GLN A 10 -7.54 14.51 -6.31
N SER A 11 -8.14 13.67 -5.48
CA SER A 11 -7.90 13.67 -4.03
C SER A 11 -6.96 12.53 -3.69
N LEU A 12 -5.76 12.86 -3.22
CA LEU A 12 -4.82 11.89 -2.65
C LEU A 12 -5.01 11.86 -1.13
N ALA A 13 -5.44 10.71 -0.59
CA ALA A 13 -5.49 10.48 0.85
C ALA A 13 -4.39 9.49 1.24
N ILE A 14 -3.46 9.94 2.07
CA ILE A 14 -2.41 9.09 2.65
C ILE A 14 -2.81 8.81 4.10
N PHE A 15 -3.12 7.56 4.42
CA PHE A 15 -3.31 7.11 5.80
C PHE A 15 -2.12 6.24 6.21
N SER A 16 -1.15 6.85 6.88
CA SER A 16 -0.16 6.09 7.66
C SER A 16 -0.84 5.60 8.94
N SER A 17 -0.92 4.29 9.16
CA SER A 17 -1.37 3.70 10.41
C SER A 17 -0.36 3.94 11.54
N GLY A 18 -0.28 5.20 11.99
CA GLY A 18 0.24 5.58 13.31
C GLY A 18 -0.94 6.08 14.12
N VAL A 19 -1.20 5.44 15.26
CA VAL A 19 -2.18 5.78 16.32
C VAL A 19 -2.99 7.06 16.07
N LEU A 20 -4.29 6.94 15.78
CA LEU A 20 -5.19 8.09 15.93
C LEU A 20 -6.42 7.73 16.78
N ALA A 21 -6.45 8.39 17.93
CA ALA A 21 -7.55 8.49 18.85
C ALA A 21 -8.84 8.95 18.15
N GLY A 22 -9.97 8.43 18.62
CA GLY A 22 -11.29 8.73 18.09
C GLY A 22 -11.66 10.22 18.20
N LEU A 23 -12.38 10.70 17.18
CA LEU A 23 -13.08 11.97 17.23
C LEU A 23 -14.44 11.76 17.91
N PHE A 24 -14.52 12.05 19.20
CA PHE A 24 -15.78 12.42 19.85
C PHE A 24 -15.67 13.87 20.29
N GLY A 25 -16.55 14.71 19.75
CA GLY A 25 -16.69 16.09 20.16
C GLY A 25 -17.33 16.20 21.54
N THR A 26 -16.63 16.84 22.47
CA THR A 26 -17.24 17.53 23.62
C THR A 26 -16.46 18.82 23.89
N SER A 27 -17.17 19.95 23.84
CA SER A 27 -16.67 21.22 24.38
C SER A 27 -16.53 21.08 25.91
N ILE A 28 -15.32 21.27 26.43
CA ILE A 28 -15.10 21.52 27.86
C ILE A 28 -14.18 22.74 28.01
N PHE A 29 -14.69 23.72 28.77
CA PHE A 29 -14.04 24.96 29.13
C PHE A 29 -12.72 24.75 29.89
N THR A 30 -11.75 25.60 29.55
CA THR A 30 -10.39 25.74 30.10
C THR A 30 -10.31 25.92 31.62
N LYS A 31 -9.24 25.38 32.22
CA LYS A 31 -8.56 25.98 33.38
C LYS A 31 -7.12 26.36 32.94
N ARG A 32 -6.81 27.66 32.93
CA ARG A 32 -5.51 28.22 32.51
C ARG A 32 -4.41 27.80 33.49
N GLY A 33 -3.38 27.11 32.99
CA GLY A 33 -2.05 27.05 33.60
C GLY A 33 -1.10 27.94 32.80
N THR A 34 -0.22 28.67 33.48
CA THR A 34 0.79 29.57 32.88
C THR A 34 1.76 28.80 31.98
N PRO A 35 2.03 29.27 30.74
CA PRO A 35 3.04 28.65 29.88
C PRO A 35 4.46 28.99 30.36
N PRO A 36 5.45 28.10 30.16
CA PRO A 36 6.86 28.38 30.42
C PRO A 36 7.40 29.45 29.46
N PRO A 37 8.52 30.14 29.81
CA PRO A 37 9.07 31.21 28.99
C PRO A 37 9.54 30.68 27.63
N LEU A 38 9.24 31.44 26.58
CA LEU A 38 9.62 31.14 25.20
C LEU A 38 11.15 31.22 25.05
N LEU A 39 11.76 30.16 24.52
CA LEU A 39 13.14 30.18 24.05
C LEU A 39 13.24 31.15 22.87
N SER A 40 14.22 32.05 22.92
CA SER A 40 14.49 32.99 21.83
C SER A 40 14.84 32.25 20.54
N PRO A 41 14.40 32.72 19.36
CA PRO A 41 14.72 32.06 18.11
C PRO A 41 16.21 32.17 17.80
N SER A 42 16.84 31.05 17.47
CA SER A 42 18.17 30.98 16.86
C SER A 42 18.19 31.73 15.52
N PRO A 43 19.34 32.29 15.11
CA PRO A 43 19.43 33.08 13.87
C PRO A 43 19.06 32.23 12.65
N THR A 44 18.08 32.71 11.89
CA THR A 44 17.64 32.13 10.63
C THR A 44 18.71 32.34 9.56
N HIS A 45 19.34 31.26 9.12
CA HIS A 45 19.97 31.23 7.80
C HIS A 45 18.86 31.30 6.74
N PRO A 46 19.00 32.10 5.67
CA PRO A 46 18.02 32.13 4.59
C PRO A 46 17.96 30.75 3.94
N ILE A 47 16.79 30.10 4.01
CA ILE A 47 16.49 28.90 3.24
C ILE A 47 16.24 29.38 1.82
N ASP A 48 17.17 29.07 0.92
CA ASP A 48 16.99 29.27 -0.51
C ASP A 48 15.79 28.42 -0.97
N SER A 49 14.72 29.06 -1.41
CA SER A 49 13.40 28.45 -1.60
C SER A 49 13.31 27.55 -2.85
N ASN A 50 14.43 27.23 -3.49
CA ASN A 50 14.45 26.63 -4.82
C ASN A 50 15.11 25.25 -4.92
N THR A 51 15.59 24.67 -3.82
CA THR A 51 16.10 23.29 -3.80
C THR A 51 15.26 22.45 -2.84
N SER A 52 14.45 21.55 -3.40
CA SER A 52 13.83 20.49 -2.62
C SER A 52 14.93 19.66 -1.97
N PRO A 53 14.87 19.36 -0.65
CA PRO A 53 15.85 18.50 0.01
C PRO A 53 15.85 17.04 -0.51
N TYR A 54 15.02 16.75 -1.52
CA TYR A 54 14.88 15.46 -2.20
C TYR A 54 15.32 15.51 -3.66
N GLU A 55 16.19 16.45 -4.05
CA GLU A 55 16.79 16.43 -5.39
C GLU A 55 17.78 15.25 -5.48
N VAL A 56 17.22 14.06 -5.72
CA VAL A 56 17.96 12.84 -6.03
C VAL A 56 18.72 13.13 -7.32
N SER A 57 20.05 13.01 -7.29
CA SER A 57 20.85 13.06 -8.51
C SER A 57 20.20 12.17 -9.56
N PRO A 58 20.01 12.66 -10.81
CA PRO A 58 19.39 11.85 -11.84
C PRO A 58 20.12 10.51 -11.92
N VAL A 59 19.35 9.42 -11.88
CA VAL A 59 19.88 8.10 -12.19
C VAL A 59 20.58 8.24 -13.54
N PRO A 60 21.85 7.83 -13.70
CA PRO A 60 22.54 7.94 -14.98
C PRO A 60 21.65 7.32 -16.07
N ASP A 61 21.31 8.10 -17.09
CA ASP A 61 20.25 7.76 -18.05
C ASP A 61 20.49 6.38 -18.69
N GLU A 62 21.75 5.97 -18.86
CA GLU A 62 22.12 4.59 -19.19
C GLU A 62 23.46 4.21 -18.52
N VAL A 63 23.49 3.03 -17.89
CA VAL A 63 24.73 2.44 -17.36
C VAL A 63 25.54 1.86 -18.52
N PRO A 64 26.85 2.17 -18.67
CA PRO A 64 27.63 1.69 -19.81
C PRO A 64 27.59 0.17 -20.02
N PRO A 65 27.58 -0.33 -21.28
CA PRO A 65 27.44 -1.76 -21.60
C PRO A 65 28.46 -2.68 -20.91
N GLU A 66 29.67 -2.21 -20.67
CA GLU A 66 30.72 -2.94 -19.98
C GLU A 66 30.35 -3.31 -18.54
N TYR A 67 29.54 -2.48 -17.86
CA TYR A 67 29.05 -2.74 -16.51
C TYR A 67 27.74 -3.54 -16.50
N THR A 68 27.03 -3.61 -17.63
CA THR A 68 25.76 -4.34 -17.76
C THR A 68 25.87 -5.66 -18.54
N LYS A 69 27.09 -6.06 -18.94
CA LYS A 69 27.38 -7.31 -19.68
C LYS A 69 26.68 -8.55 -19.11
N PHE A 70 26.55 -8.63 -17.79
CA PHE A 70 25.91 -9.76 -17.08
C PHE A 70 24.60 -9.37 -16.37
N GLY A 71 24.07 -8.19 -16.70
CA GLY A 71 22.97 -7.55 -16.00
C GLY A 71 23.40 -6.89 -14.69
N LEU A 72 22.52 -6.03 -14.18
CA LEU A 72 22.69 -5.42 -12.87
C LEU A 72 22.14 -6.34 -11.77
N PRO A 73 22.70 -6.31 -10.55
CA PRO A 73 22.13 -7.01 -9.41
C PRO A 73 20.71 -6.50 -9.14
N LYS A 74 19.81 -7.42 -8.77
CA LYS A 74 18.41 -7.10 -8.47
C LYS A 74 18.09 -7.50 -7.03
N SER A 75 17.58 -6.55 -6.26
CA SER A 75 17.01 -6.78 -4.93
C SER A 75 15.49 -6.92 -4.94
N GLU A 76 14.86 -6.63 -6.09
CA GLU A 76 13.42 -6.67 -6.26
C GLU A 76 13.00 -7.16 -7.65
N ALA A 77 11.71 -7.48 -7.78
CA ALA A 77 11.05 -7.71 -9.06
C ALA A 77 9.64 -7.10 -9.06
N ILE A 78 9.31 -6.38 -10.14
CA ILE A 78 7.95 -5.89 -10.37
C ILE A 78 7.19 -6.95 -11.17
N LEU A 79 6.10 -7.48 -10.62
CA LEU A 79 5.25 -8.47 -11.26
C LEU A 79 3.83 -7.93 -11.44
N SER A 80 3.24 -8.21 -12.61
CA SER A 80 1.84 -7.92 -12.91
C SER A 80 0.97 -9.12 -12.60
N ARG A 81 -0.07 -8.91 -11.81
CA ARG A 81 -1.12 -9.89 -11.50
C ARG A 81 -2.43 -9.48 -12.18
N ALA A 82 -3.45 -10.32 -12.09
CA ALA A 82 -4.71 -10.06 -12.80
C ALA A 82 -5.51 -8.88 -12.22
N SER A 83 -5.31 -8.51 -10.94
CA SER A 83 -6.00 -7.37 -10.30
C SER A 83 -5.06 -6.30 -9.71
N PHE A 84 -3.75 -6.53 -9.69
CA PHE A 84 -2.79 -5.61 -9.07
C PHE A 84 -1.39 -5.77 -9.66
N ILE A 85 -0.52 -4.79 -9.41
CA ILE A 85 0.91 -4.89 -9.64
C ILE A 85 1.63 -4.89 -8.28
N THR A 86 2.77 -5.55 -8.18
CA THR A 86 3.53 -5.71 -6.93
C THR A 86 5.03 -5.55 -7.17
N SER A 87 5.72 -4.85 -6.26
CA SER A 87 7.18 -4.91 -6.14
C SER A 87 7.53 -5.92 -5.07
N ILE A 88 8.19 -7.00 -5.43
CA ILE A 88 8.60 -8.07 -4.52
C ILE A 88 9.99 -7.79 -4.00
N ASN A 89 10.15 -7.78 -2.69
CA ASN A 89 11.44 -7.63 -2.04
C ASN A 89 12.08 -9.01 -1.83
N TYR A 90 13.20 -9.30 -2.49
CA TYR A 90 13.86 -10.60 -2.37
C TYR A 90 14.47 -10.86 -1.00
N ARG A 91 14.85 -9.81 -0.26
CA ARG A 91 15.41 -9.94 1.09
C ARG A 91 14.35 -10.37 2.09
N THR A 92 13.16 -9.78 2.02
CA THR A 92 12.07 -10.04 2.98
C THR A 92 11.05 -11.07 2.47
N ARG A 93 11.15 -11.48 1.21
CA ARG A 93 10.27 -12.45 0.51
C ARG A 93 8.80 -12.03 0.41
N GLN A 94 8.51 -10.76 0.70
CA GLN A 94 7.19 -10.15 0.68
C GLN A 94 7.20 -8.87 -0.18
N PRO A 95 6.04 -8.28 -0.49
CA PRO A 95 6.00 -7.04 -1.25
C PRO A 95 6.64 -5.85 -0.51
N ASN A 96 7.33 -4.98 -1.24
CA ASN A 96 7.58 -3.60 -0.83
C ASN A 96 6.28 -2.80 -0.86
N TRP A 97 5.50 -2.98 -1.93
CA TRP A 97 4.21 -2.36 -2.15
C TRP A 97 3.41 -3.19 -3.15
N VAL A 98 2.08 -3.08 -3.07
CA VAL A 98 1.14 -3.48 -4.10
C VAL A 98 0.32 -2.27 -4.51
N LEU A 99 -0.07 -2.19 -5.78
CA LEU A 99 -1.00 -1.20 -6.29
C LEU A 99 -2.17 -1.91 -6.95
N GLU A 100 -3.37 -1.67 -6.43
CA GLU A 100 -4.61 -2.08 -7.06
C GLU A 100 -5.40 -0.87 -7.57
N VAL A 101 -6.23 -1.13 -8.58
CA VAL A 101 -7.15 -0.15 -9.14
C VAL A 101 -8.56 -0.69 -9.01
N MET A 102 -9.32 -0.06 -8.12
CA MET A 102 -10.67 -0.47 -7.79
C MET A 102 -11.68 0.35 -8.61
N THR A 103 -12.66 -0.34 -9.18
CA THR A 103 -13.78 0.23 -9.94
C THR A 103 -15.08 -0.45 -9.53
N LYS A 104 -16.23 0.16 -9.81
CA LYS A 104 -17.51 -0.48 -9.51
C LYS A 104 -17.65 -1.82 -10.24
N GLU A 105 -17.25 -1.84 -11.52
CA GLU A 105 -17.30 -3.02 -12.38
C GLU A 105 -16.40 -4.17 -11.89
N SER A 106 -15.24 -3.86 -11.29
CA SER A 106 -14.34 -4.88 -10.76
C SER A 106 -14.87 -5.54 -9.48
N LEU A 107 -15.66 -4.82 -8.68
CA LEU A 107 -16.21 -5.29 -7.40
C LEU A 107 -17.55 -6.03 -7.54
N GLU A 108 -18.36 -5.69 -8.54
CA GLU A 108 -19.68 -6.27 -8.77
C GLU A 108 -19.67 -7.64 -9.44
N ARG A 109 -18.53 -8.04 -10.05
CA ARG A 109 -18.40 -9.37 -10.63
C ARG A 109 -18.39 -10.44 -9.54
N ASN A 110 -19.15 -11.51 -9.77
CA ASN A 110 -19.54 -12.43 -8.71
C ASN A 110 -18.74 -13.74 -8.72
N VAL A 111 -17.40 -13.63 -8.74
CA VAL A 111 -16.56 -14.79 -8.44
C VAL A 111 -16.57 -15.00 -6.92
N GLU A 112 -16.92 -16.21 -6.51
CA GLU A 112 -16.91 -16.61 -5.11
C GLU A 112 -15.52 -17.06 -4.66
N ARG A 113 -15.23 -16.90 -3.36
CA ARG A 113 -13.95 -17.22 -2.74
C ARG A 113 -13.69 -18.73 -2.58
N GLU A 114 -14.61 -19.57 -3.01
CA GLU A 114 -14.57 -21.00 -2.73
C GLU A 114 -13.29 -21.65 -3.29
N HIS A 115 -12.66 -22.45 -2.42
CA HIS A 115 -11.46 -23.26 -2.71
C HIS A 115 -10.15 -22.51 -2.98
N THR A 116 -10.02 -21.24 -2.57
CA THR A 116 -8.72 -20.53 -2.64
C THR A 116 -7.85 -20.81 -1.40
N THR A 117 -6.65 -21.32 -1.63
CA THR A 117 -5.63 -21.58 -0.60
C THR A 117 -4.39 -20.74 -0.85
N PHE A 118 -3.66 -20.41 0.21
CA PHE A 118 -2.39 -19.70 0.09
C PHE A 118 -1.36 -20.59 -0.60
N VAL A 119 -0.76 -20.07 -1.67
CA VAL A 119 0.17 -20.81 -2.51
C VAL A 119 1.45 -20.05 -2.74
N VAL A 120 2.52 -20.81 -2.97
CA VAL A 120 3.81 -20.27 -3.36
C VAL A 120 3.71 -19.55 -4.70
N ASP A 121 4.49 -18.49 -4.87
CA ASP A 121 4.53 -17.70 -6.10
C ASP A 121 5.48 -18.28 -7.15
N PRO A 122 5.00 -18.93 -8.23
CA PRO A 122 5.86 -19.64 -9.18
C PRO A 122 6.84 -18.71 -9.91
N ASP A 123 6.52 -17.43 -10.04
CA ASP A 123 7.31 -16.43 -10.78
C ASP A 123 8.46 -15.83 -9.96
N VAL A 124 8.51 -16.13 -8.65
CA VAL A 124 9.60 -15.71 -7.76
C VAL A 124 10.62 -16.84 -7.62
N PRO A 125 11.92 -16.60 -7.80
CA PRO A 125 12.94 -17.63 -7.63
C PRO A 125 12.85 -18.33 -6.26
N ARG A 126 13.04 -19.67 -6.22
CA ARG A 126 12.79 -20.51 -5.04
C ARG A 126 13.51 -20.04 -3.75
N ILE A 127 14.68 -19.42 -3.88
CA ILE A 127 15.47 -18.92 -2.75
C ILE A 127 14.92 -17.61 -2.15
N TRP A 128 14.15 -16.86 -2.93
CA TRP A 128 13.55 -15.56 -2.57
C TRP A 128 12.05 -15.63 -2.34
N ARG A 129 11.46 -16.82 -2.42
CA ARG A 129 10.02 -17.04 -2.35
C ARG A 129 9.58 -17.46 -0.95
N ALA A 130 8.51 -16.84 -0.46
CA ALA A 130 7.82 -17.22 0.76
C ALA A 130 7.04 -18.54 0.59
N ARG A 131 6.91 -19.29 1.68
CA ARG A 131 6.24 -20.60 1.75
C ARG A 131 5.29 -20.63 2.94
N ASN A 132 4.30 -21.51 2.90
CA ASN A 132 3.36 -21.64 4.01
C ASN A 132 4.06 -21.98 5.34
N ASP A 133 5.15 -22.74 5.29
CA ASP A 133 5.95 -23.08 6.46
C ASP A 133 6.59 -21.86 7.13
N ASP A 134 6.84 -20.77 6.39
CA ASP A 134 7.37 -19.52 6.95
C ASP A 134 6.34 -18.82 7.87
N TYR A 135 5.04 -19.08 7.66
CA TYR A 135 3.95 -18.50 8.47
C TYR A 135 3.47 -19.46 9.57
N LEU A 136 3.58 -20.77 9.35
CA LEU A 136 3.08 -21.78 10.27
C LEU A 136 3.79 -21.67 11.63
N LYS A 137 3.01 -21.55 12.71
CA LYS A 137 3.51 -21.39 14.10
C LYS A 137 4.41 -20.15 14.33
N SER A 138 4.39 -19.18 13.43
CA SER A 138 5.15 -17.92 13.57
C SER A 138 4.55 -16.94 14.60
N GLY A 139 3.29 -17.13 14.99
CA GLY A 139 2.51 -16.15 15.75
C GLY A 139 1.80 -15.11 14.87
N TYR A 140 2.09 -15.09 13.56
CA TYR A 140 1.48 -14.17 12.59
C TYR A 140 0.51 -14.88 11.66
N SER A 141 -0.49 -14.12 11.21
CA SER A 141 -1.40 -14.51 10.15
C SER A 141 -0.83 -14.18 8.77
N ARG A 142 -1.44 -14.75 7.72
CA ARG A 142 -1.18 -14.40 6.31
C ARG A 142 -2.09 -13.23 5.94
N GLY A 143 -1.58 -12.02 6.08
CA GLY A 143 -2.28 -10.77 5.80
C GLY A 143 -2.26 -10.40 4.32
N HIS A 144 -3.41 -10.08 3.74
CA HIS A 144 -3.49 -9.63 2.34
C HIS A 144 -3.19 -8.14 2.25
N LEU A 145 -2.42 -7.72 1.24
CA LEU A 145 -2.30 -6.30 0.88
C LEU A 145 -3.38 -5.87 -0.12
N VAL A 146 -3.69 -6.72 -1.10
CA VAL A 146 -4.90 -6.66 -1.95
C VAL A 146 -5.90 -7.69 -1.46
N PRO A 147 -7.05 -7.29 -0.91
CA PRO A 147 -8.06 -8.22 -0.39
C PRO A 147 -8.69 -9.07 -1.50
N ALA A 148 -8.96 -10.35 -1.24
CA ALA A 148 -9.68 -11.20 -2.20
C ALA A 148 -11.07 -10.65 -2.56
N ALA A 149 -11.70 -9.89 -1.65
CA ALA A 149 -12.99 -9.24 -1.86
C ALA A 149 -12.93 -8.12 -2.92
N ASP A 150 -11.73 -7.62 -3.24
CA ASP A 150 -11.53 -6.55 -4.22
C ASP A 150 -11.15 -7.13 -5.60
N ALA A 151 -10.67 -8.38 -5.62
CA ALA A 151 -10.22 -9.09 -6.82
C ALA A 151 -11.27 -10.05 -7.42
N ARG A 152 -12.53 -9.63 -7.49
CA ARG A 152 -13.66 -10.51 -7.90
C ARG A 152 -13.90 -10.56 -9.41
N SER A 153 -13.07 -9.88 -10.19
CA SER A 153 -13.25 -9.74 -11.64
C SER A 153 -13.08 -11.05 -12.43
N SER A 154 -12.32 -12.00 -11.89
CA SER A 154 -12.09 -13.34 -12.43
C SER A 154 -11.53 -14.29 -11.35
N TYR A 155 -11.64 -15.60 -11.57
CA TYR A 155 -11.01 -16.60 -10.69
C TYR A 155 -9.49 -16.40 -10.59
N LYS A 156 -8.84 -16.04 -11.71
CA LYS A 156 -7.40 -15.73 -11.72
C LYS A 156 -7.07 -14.53 -10.83
N ALA A 157 -7.81 -13.43 -10.95
CA ALA A 157 -7.62 -12.24 -10.12
C ALA A 157 -7.72 -12.59 -8.64
N MET A 158 -8.76 -13.33 -8.26
CA MET A 158 -8.93 -13.74 -6.87
C MET A 158 -7.79 -14.67 -6.41
N ARG A 159 -7.44 -15.69 -7.20
CA ARG A 159 -6.37 -16.63 -6.88
C ARG A 159 -5.01 -15.94 -6.74
N ASP A 160 -4.74 -14.94 -7.57
CA ASP A 160 -3.49 -14.17 -7.51
C ASP A 160 -3.34 -13.43 -6.16
N THR A 161 -4.43 -13.08 -5.48
CA THR A 161 -4.35 -12.45 -4.14
C THR A 161 -3.82 -13.40 -3.05
N PHE A 162 -3.80 -14.72 -3.31
CA PHE A 162 -3.29 -15.74 -2.37
C PHE A 162 -1.83 -16.14 -2.62
N LEU A 163 -1.15 -15.49 -3.58
CA LEU A 163 0.27 -15.70 -3.86
C LEU A 163 1.11 -15.07 -2.74
N LEU A 164 1.81 -15.91 -1.98
CA LEU A 164 2.50 -15.51 -0.76
C LEU A 164 3.47 -14.34 -0.98
N SER A 165 4.39 -14.44 -1.93
CA SER A 165 5.39 -13.38 -2.16
C SER A 165 4.86 -12.15 -2.89
N SER A 166 3.73 -12.27 -3.58
CA SER A 166 3.16 -11.17 -4.36
C SER A 166 2.24 -10.26 -3.55
N ASN A 167 1.58 -10.80 -2.52
CA ASN A 167 0.47 -10.09 -1.88
C ASN A 167 0.35 -10.31 -0.36
N ILE A 168 1.15 -11.20 0.23
CA ILE A 168 0.97 -11.61 1.62
C ILE A 168 2.11 -11.12 2.50
N ILE A 169 1.78 -10.55 3.65
CA ILE A 169 2.73 -10.20 4.71
C ILE A 169 2.41 -10.95 6.01
N PRO A 170 3.40 -11.22 6.88
CA PRO A 170 3.14 -11.61 8.26
C PRO A 170 2.41 -10.46 8.96
N GLN A 171 1.17 -10.68 9.37
CA GLN A 171 0.34 -9.65 9.98
C GLN A 171 -0.19 -10.13 11.33
N ASP A 172 -0.18 -9.25 12.33
CA ASP A 172 -0.85 -9.53 13.60
C ASP A 172 -2.30 -9.95 13.35
N THR A 173 -2.73 -11.03 14.00
CA THR A 173 -4.02 -11.64 13.71
C THR A 173 -5.17 -10.71 14.07
N ARG A 174 -5.06 -9.95 15.17
CA ARG A 174 -6.12 -9.01 15.58
C ARG A 174 -6.20 -7.83 14.63
N ASN A 175 -5.05 -7.29 14.20
CA ASN A 175 -5.01 -6.24 13.21
C ASN A 175 -5.65 -6.68 11.89
N ASN A 176 -5.29 -7.87 11.37
CA ASN A 176 -5.82 -8.43 10.13
C ASN A 176 -7.35 -8.57 10.15
N ILE A 177 -7.90 -9.20 11.19
CA ILE A 177 -9.35 -9.50 11.24
C ILE A 177 -10.22 -8.32 11.69
N LEU A 178 -9.65 -7.30 12.34
CA LEU A 178 -10.36 -6.14 12.86
C LEU A 178 -10.04 -4.88 12.05
N PHE A 179 -9.00 -4.13 12.46
CA PHE A 179 -8.77 -2.78 11.97
C PHE A 179 -8.43 -2.75 10.48
N TRP A 180 -7.60 -3.68 10.01
CA TRP A 180 -7.24 -3.74 8.59
C TRP A 180 -8.46 -4.05 7.73
N LYS A 181 -9.29 -5.03 8.14
CA LYS A 181 -10.57 -5.33 7.49
C LYS A 181 -11.51 -4.11 7.42
N TRP A 182 -11.50 -3.26 8.45
CA TRP A 182 -12.26 -2.00 8.41
C TRP A 182 -11.71 -1.02 7.38
N VAL A 183 -10.38 -0.87 7.29
CA VAL A 183 -9.72 -0.03 6.26
C VAL A 183 -10.04 -0.53 4.86
N GLU A 184 -9.99 -1.84 4.62
CA GLU A 184 -10.42 -2.45 3.35
C GLU A 184 -11.90 -2.12 3.04
N GLY A 185 -12.77 -2.17 4.07
CA GLY A 185 -14.18 -1.80 3.94
C GLY A 185 -14.39 -0.34 3.57
N PHE A 186 -13.65 0.56 4.21
CA PHE A 186 -13.64 1.98 3.89
C PHE A 186 -13.16 2.23 2.45
N ALA A 187 -12.12 1.55 2.00
CA ALA A 187 -11.65 1.68 0.62
C ALA A 187 -12.74 1.32 -0.41
N ARG A 188 -13.53 0.27 -0.15
CA ARG A 188 -14.70 -0.09 -0.97
C ARG A 188 -15.84 0.93 -0.88
N SER A 189 -16.05 1.56 0.28
CA SER A 189 -17.11 2.57 0.44
C SER A 189 -16.85 3.82 -0.42
N LEU A 190 -15.58 4.12 -0.75
CA LEU A 190 -15.26 5.20 -1.71
C LEU A 190 -15.98 4.98 -3.05
N ILE A 191 -16.05 3.75 -3.53
CA ILE A 191 -16.72 3.42 -4.79
C ILE A 191 -18.24 3.38 -4.61
N PHE A 192 -18.73 2.63 -3.62
CA PHE A 192 -20.16 2.33 -3.50
C PHE A 192 -20.99 3.41 -2.81
N GLU A 193 -20.42 4.11 -1.82
CA GLU A 193 -21.13 5.09 -0.99
C GLU A 193 -20.76 6.52 -1.36
N HIS A 194 -19.49 6.79 -1.64
CA HIS A 194 -19.01 8.14 -1.98
C HIS A 194 -19.00 8.44 -3.48
N GLY A 195 -19.31 7.45 -4.33
CA GLY A 195 -19.53 7.64 -5.76
C GLY A 195 -18.26 7.94 -6.58
N PHE A 196 -17.07 7.62 -6.06
CA PHE A 196 -15.85 7.69 -6.86
C PHE A 196 -15.91 6.65 -7.98
N SER A 197 -15.61 7.07 -9.21
CA SER A 197 -15.57 6.15 -10.36
C SER A 197 -14.39 5.16 -10.30
N ARG A 198 -13.34 5.52 -9.57
CA ARG A 198 -12.13 4.72 -9.41
C ARG A 198 -11.36 5.11 -8.15
N ALA A 199 -10.73 4.13 -7.52
CA ALA A 199 -9.77 4.34 -6.44
C ALA A 199 -8.44 3.63 -6.78
N TYR A 200 -7.33 4.31 -6.56
CA TYR A 200 -5.98 3.74 -6.64
C TYR A 200 -5.49 3.53 -5.22
N ILE A 201 -5.22 2.28 -4.87
CA ILE A 201 -4.89 1.90 -3.49
C ILE A 201 -3.50 1.27 -3.51
N MET A 202 -2.58 1.89 -2.78
CA MET A 202 -1.23 1.38 -2.60
C MET A 202 -1.07 0.92 -1.15
N SER A 203 -0.76 -0.36 -0.98
CA SER A 203 -0.62 -1.01 0.33
C SER A 203 0.77 -1.62 0.44
N GLY A 204 1.39 -1.58 1.62
CA GLY A 204 2.70 -2.17 1.85
C GLY A 204 3.11 -2.16 3.31
N PRO A 205 4.09 -3.01 3.68
CA PRO A 205 4.69 -2.98 5.01
C PRO A 205 5.57 -1.74 5.20
N VAL A 206 5.68 -1.28 6.45
CA VAL A 206 6.62 -0.24 6.87
C VAL A 206 7.50 -0.81 7.97
N TRP A 207 8.79 -0.46 7.95
CA TRP A 207 9.77 -0.80 8.99
C TRP A 207 10.22 0.50 9.64
N THR A 208 10.04 0.63 10.95
CA THR A 208 10.31 1.84 11.74
C THR A 208 11.28 1.54 12.87
#